data_AF-A0A1G0E5U9-F1
#
_entry.id   AF-A0A1G0E5U9-F1
#
_cell.length_a   1.000
_cell.length_b   1.000
_cell.length_c   1.000
_cell.angle_alpha   90.00
_cell.angle_beta   90.00
_cell.angle_gamma   90.00
#
_symmetry.space_group_name_H-M   'P 1'
#
loop_
_entity.id
_entity.type
_entity.pdbx_description
1 polymer ?
#
loop_
_entity_poly.entity_id
_entity_poly.type
_entity_poly.pdbx_seq_one_letter_code
_entity_poly.pdbx_strand_id
1 'polypeptide(L)'
;MLKNIRQPLRLAEIKLAHISLALVGLMWVLPFLHYRHRLPLTTFDQEWWSALLGVLALTLLLARDFWQQPEIPRIVQLPAALIAVVWLQWSLGKIAYFDQALLYVLYLLFAALLMMLGARLRDCFGVARLAQVLAIFLLIGAELSALSGVLQHYRWHTWLDKVIVTKVSSGVYGNIAQTNHFANYIALGLASLGLLYQQQRLKAGYAAVLAVPLLYVMALSGSRSSWLYLLMMSGLAWWWARRDAAQRPLLRYSLLLLAGFGAMNVIAQISLMTSVSSGSVSTVQRLFDESATGGIRLYLWREAGLMFARSPWLGVGFGQFAWHHFQLLPVLQQGNITGLYNNAHNLIFQLAAETGIAGLLALFGSMGFWLTGLRQRDASANRAGSVEHGQLRATRDAAHWWGYAVLGVLAIHSMLEYPLWYTYFVAIAAILLGALDETRYSLKLRTNGRLAVAAILLLGLVTLAQLHNGYRVLQQTLAIYPESRDDHAALARIRDGLLAVHRGSLLSPNAELPLSGQIVVNGERLREKLSLNTRVMRFMPIGAVTYRQAMLLAQDGQQEQARSMLEQAIWSYPNGFADARRQLATLAEKDSEHFSALLEFALQKEQEYRRAVHHQ
;
A
#
# COMPACT_ATOMS: atom_id res chain seq x y z
N MET A 1 12.10 42.39 23.72
CA MET A 1 11.03 42.38 22.69
C MET A 1 11.63 42.75 21.33
N LEU A 2 12.50 41.91 20.78
CA LEU A 2 13.33 42.23 19.61
C LEU A 2 13.44 41.04 18.65
N LYS A 3 13.08 41.30 17.39
CA LYS A 3 13.52 40.66 16.13
C LYS A 3 13.39 39.14 16.01
N ASN A 4 12.19 38.68 15.67
CA ASN A 4 11.98 37.48 14.83
C ASN A 4 11.95 37.92 13.34
N ILE A 5 13.00 38.57 12.87
CA ILE A 5 13.16 38.82 11.42
C ILE A 5 13.60 37.48 10.82
N ARG A 6 12.68 36.75 10.18
CA ARG A 6 13.03 35.61 9.32
C ARG A 6 14.11 36.10 8.35
N GLN A 7 15.31 35.54 8.44
CA GLN A 7 16.38 35.87 7.49
C GLN A 7 15.87 35.62 6.06
N PRO A 8 16.15 36.51 5.09
CA PRO A 8 15.76 36.26 3.71
C PRO A 8 16.44 34.99 3.20
N LEU A 9 15.64 34.06 2.65
CA LEU A 9 16.10 32.83 2.02
C LEU A 9 17.15 33.14 0.94
N ARG A 10 18.26 32.38 0.93
CA ARG A 10 19.32 32.60 -0.07
C ARG A 10 18.84 32.15 -1.46
N LEU A 11 19.31 32.81 -2.52
CA LEU A 11 18.94 32.48 -3.91
C LEU A 11 19.14 30.99 -4.27
N ALA A 12 20.20 30.37 -3.74
CA ALA A 12 20.47 28.94 -3.93
C ALA A 12 19.42 28.04 -3.26
N GLU A 13 18.90 28.44 -2.09
CA GLU A 13 17.85 27.72 -1.35
C GLU A 13 16.52 27.82 -2.10
N ILE A 14 16.25 28.97 -2.75
CA ILE A 14 15.08 29.15 -3.61
C ILE A 14 15.15 28.19 -4.80
N LYS A 15 16.29 28.09 -5.49
CA LYS A 15 16.46 27.14 -6.62
C LYS A 15 16.25 25.69 -6.16
N LEU A 16 16.84 25.31 -5.02
CA LEU A 16 16.69 23.96 -4.47
C LEU A 16 15.23 23.64 -4.10
N ALA A 17 14.48 24.60 -3.55
CA ALA A 17 13.07 24.43 -3.24
C ALA A 17 12.22 24.16 -4.49
N HIS A 18 12.51 24.81 -5.61
CA HIS A 18 11.81 24.57 -6.88
C HIS A 18 12.14 23.19 -7.46
N ILE A 19 13.42 22.78 -7.41
CA ILE A 19 13.85 21.43 -7.83
C ILE A 19 13.14 20.37 -7.00
N SER A 20 13.14 20.52 -5.67
CA SER A 20 12.47 19.60 -4.76
C SER A 20 10.96 19.52 -5.04
N LEU A 21 10.29 20.66 -5.25
CA LEU A 21 8.87 20.69 -5.60
C LEU A 21 8.59 19.97 -6.94
N ALA A 22 9.44 20.18 -7.95
CA ALA A 22 9.32 19.49 -9.23
C ALA A 22 9.52 17.97 -9.08
N LEU A 23 10.49 17.53 -8.26
CA LEU A 23 10.71 16.11 -7.97
C LEU A 23 9.52 15.49 -7.23
N VAL A 24 8.90 16.21 -6.29
CA VAL A 24 7.64 15.76 -5.64
C VAL A 24 6.51 15.66 -6.67
N GLY A 25 6.38 16.65 -7.56
CA GLY A 25 5.43 16.60 -8.65
C GLY A 25 5.62 15.38 -9.57
N LEU A 26 6.85 15.11 -9.99
CA LEU A 26 7.19 13.92 -10.79
C LEU A 26 6.96 12.62 -10.03
N MET A 27 7.23 12.58 -8.73
CA MET A 27 6.93 11.45 -7.84
C MET A 27 5.43 11.14 -7.80
N TRP A 28 4.57 12.14 -7.98
CA TRP A 28 3.11 11.98 -8.02
C TRP A 28 2.58 11.59 -9.40
N VAL A 29 3.43 11.49 -10.43
CA VAL A 29 3.05 11.17 -11.81
C VAL A 29 3.74 9.92 -12.32
N LEU A 30 5.08 9.88 -12.34
CA LEU A 30 5.84 8.84 -13.03
C LEU A 30 5.57 7.41 -12.50
N PRO A 31 5.51 7.17 -11.18
CA PRO A 31 5.19 5.83 -10.66
C PRO A 31 3.82 5.31 -11.11
N PHE A 32 2.83 6.20 -11.26
CA PHE A 32 1.48 5.83 -11.68
C PHE A 32 1.38 5.51 -13.19
N LEU A 33 2.33 6.02 -13.99
CA LEU A 33 2.41 5.74 -15.43
C LEU A 33 3.32 4.55 -15.76
N HIS A 34 4.03 4.01 -14.77
CA HIS A 34 4.95 2.89 -14.98
C HIS A 34 4.18 1.62 -15.35
N TYR A 35 4.62 0.93 -16.40
CA TYR A 35 3.86 -0.12 -17.07
C TYR A 35 4.43 -1.54 -16.88
N ARG A 36 5.55 -1.70 -16.15
CA ARG A 36 6.18 -3.01 -15.96
C ARG A 36 5.74 -3.60 -14.63
N HIS A 37 5.01 -4.71 -14.71
CA HIS A 37 4.56 -5.49 -13.56
C HIS A 37 5.07 -6.91 -13.69
N ARG A 38 6.15 -7.24 -12.98
CA ARG A 38 6.83 -8.53 -13.11
C ARG A 38 6.93 -9.23 -11.77
N LEU A 39 6.75 -10.55 -11.78
CA LEU A 39 6.99 -11.38 -10.61
C LEU A 39 8.48 -11.32 -10.20
N PRO A 40 8.79 -11.50 -8.90
CA PRO A 40 7.88 -11.87 -7.81
C PRO A 40 7.13 -10.69 -7.16
N LEU A 41 7.55 -9.44 -7.43
CA LEU A 41 6.95 -8.23 -6.85
C LEU A 41 6.47 -7.31 -7.96
N THR A 42 5.17 -7.33 -8.25
CA THR A 42 4.58 -6.65 -9.42
C THR A 42 4.56 -5.13 -9.31
N THR A 43 4.75 -4.57 -8.11
CA THR A 43 4.81 -3.13 -7.85
C THR A 43 6.22 -2.58 -7.62
N PHE A 44 7.24 -3.45 -7.68
CA PHE A 44 8.61 -3.09 -7.28
C PHE A 44 9.12 -1.82 -7.96
N ASP A 45 9.00 -1.73 -9.29
CA ASP A 45 9.50 -0.59 -10.04
C ASP A 45 8.76 0.71 -9.68
N GLN A 46 7.44 0.65 -9.48
CA GLN A 46 6.64 1.82 -9.10
C GLN A 46 7.09 2.36 -7.74
N GLU A 47 7.29 1.46 -6.78
CA GLU A 47 7.74 1.80 -5.44
C GLU A 47 9.18 2.32 -5.42
N TRP A 48 10.06 1.68 -6.18
CA TRP A 48 11.46 2.09 -6.30
C TRP A 48 11.60 3.48 -6.91
N TRP A 49 10.88 3.78 -7.99
CA TRP A 49 10.87 5.13 -8.59
C TRP A 49 10.30 6.19 -7.64
N SER A 50 9.25 5.84 -6.89
CA SER A 50 8.68 6.73 -5.87
C SER A 50 9.70 7.07 -4.79
N ALA A 51 10.38 6.05 -4.27
CA ALA A 51 11.39 6.21 -3.24
C ALA A 51 12.61 7.00 -3.75
N LEU A 52 13.09 6.73 -4.96
CA LEU A 52 14.20 7.46 -5.56
C LEU A 52 13.88 8.95 -5.72
N LEU A 53 12.74 9.28 -6.34
CA LEU A 53 12.32 10.67 -6.53
C LEU A 53 12.11 11.38 -5.19
N GLY A 54 11.55 10.69 -4.20
CA GLY A 54 11.40 11.21 -2.84
C GLY A 54 12.74 11.48 -2.17
N VAL A 55 13.69 10.54 -2.19
CA VAL A 55 15.04 10.72 -1.60
C VAL A 55 15.77 11.90 -2.25
N LEU A 56 15.66 12.06 -3.57
CA LEU A 56 16.21 13.22 -4.27
C LEU A 56 15.50 14.53 -3.86
N ALA A 57 14.17 14.52 -3.72
CA ALA A 57 13.40 15.68 -3.28
C ALA A 57 13.75 16.10 -1.83
N LEU A 58 14.07 15.12 -0.97
CA LEU A 58 14.43 15.34 0.43
C LEU A 58 15.76 16.08 0.62
N THR A 59 16.57 16.26 -0.42
CA THR A 59 17.79 17.08 -0.37
C THR A 59 17.53 18.52 0.06
N LEU A 60 16.30 19.04 -0.11
CA LEU A 60 15.89 20.33 0.44
C LEU A 60 16.04 20.42 1.96
N LEU A 61 15.85 19.30 2.68
CA LEU A 61 16.04 19.24 4.13
C LEU A 61 17.51 19.37 4.55
N LEU A 62 18.48 19.33 3.61
CA LEU A 62 19.89 19.60 3.91
C LEU A 62 20.22 21.11 3.96
N ALA A 63 19.26 21.97 3.60
CA ALA A 63 19.45 23.43 3.64
C ALA A 63 19.81 23.90 5.06
N ARG A 64 20.77 24.82 5.16
CA ARG A 64 21.35 25.23 6.46
C ARG A 64 20.33 25.98 7.31
N ASP A 65 19.52 26.81 6.69
CA ASP A 65 18.52 27.64 7.35
C ASP A 65 17.44 26.79 8.04
N PHE A 66 17.05 25.64 7.44
CA PHE A 66 16.10 24.71 8.03
C PHE A 66 16.52 24.25 9.44
N TRP A 67 17.82 24.00 9.66
CA TRP A 67 18.33 23.45 10.92
C TRP A 67 18.72 24.51 11.96
N GLN A 68 18.61 25.80 11.66
CA GLN A 68 18.86 26.85 12.66
C GLN A 68 17.75 26.88 13.72
N GLN A 69 16.50 26.74 13.28
CA GLN A 69 15.31 26.62 14.14
C GLN A 69 14.29 25.70 13.45
N PRO A 70 14.54 24.37 13.36
CA PRO A 70 13.63 23.47 12.68
C PRO A 70 12.30 23.42 13.42
N GLU A 71 11.24 23.74 12.69
CA GLU A 71 9.87 23.56 13.16
C GLU A 71 9.29 22.28 12.53
N ILE A 72 9.37 21.17 13.27
CA ILE A 72 8.93 19.86 12.79
C ILE A 72 7.41 19.75 12.96
N PRO A 73 6.65 19.37 11.91
CA PRO A 73 5.21 19.17 12.03
C PRO A 73 4.91 17.99 12.98
N ARG A 74 3.96 18.15 13.90
CA ARG A 74 3.72 17.14 14.95
C ARG A 74 3.23 15.81 14.39
N ILE A 75 2.61 15.78 13.21
CA ILE A 75 2.17 14.54 12.55
C ILE A 75 3.32 13.55 12.31
N VAL A 76 4.58 14.01 12.29
CA VAL A 76 5.78 13.15 12.24
C VAL A 76 5.86 12.17 13.43
N GLN A 77 5.19 12.47 14.54
CA GLN A 77 5.12 11.56 15.68
C GLN A 77 4.38 10.24 15.33
N LEU A 78 3.53 10.23 14.29
CA LEU A 78 2.85 9.02 13.82
C LEU A 78 3.85 7.96 13.34
N PRO A 79 4.64 8.20 12.28
CA PRO A 79 5.64 7.23 11.84
C PRO A 79 6.71 7.00 12.93
N ALA A 80 7.09 8.01 13.72
CA ALA A 80 8.07 7.81 14.79
C ALA A 80 7.58 6.85 15.88
N ALA A 81 6.32 6.97 16.32
CA ALA A 81 5.72 6.05 17.29
C ALA A 81 5.57 4.63 16.71
N LEU A 82 5.18 4.50 15.44
CA LEU A 82 5.11 3.20 14.78
C LEU A 82 6.49 2.54 14.62
N ILE A 83 7.55 3.31 14.34
CA ILE A 83 8.93 2.79 14.33
C ILE A 83 9.30 2.21 15.70
N ALA A 84 8.95 2.90 16.79
CA ALA A 84 9.19 2.39 18.14
C ALA A 84 8.43 1.08 18.40
N VAL A 85 7.17 0.97 17.93
CA VAL A 85 6.38 -0.27 18.02
C VAL A 85 7.03 -1.41 17.22
N VAL A 86 7.47 -1.16 15.99
CA VAL A 86 8.15 -2.18 15.15
C VAL A 86 9.40 -2.71 15.86
N TRP A 87 10.25 -1.83 16.39
CA TRP A 87 11.47 -2.25 17.08
C TRP A 87 11.18 -3.05 18.36
N LEU A 88 10.18 -2.61 19.12
CA LEU A 88 9.74 -3.34 20.31
C LEU A 88 9.20 -4.72 19.94
N GLN A 89 8.35 -4.82 18.92
CA GLN A 89 7.85 -6.11 18.43
C GLN A 89 8.96 -7.04 17.96
N TRP A 90 9.94 -6.50 17.21
CA TRP A 90 11.10 -7.27 16.77
C TRP A 90 11.90 -7.80 17.96
N SER A 91 12.21 -6.96 18.96
CA SER A 91 12.94 -7.38 20.17
C SER A 91 12.22 -8.45 20.98
N LEU A 92 10.89 -8.53 20.86
CA LEU A 92 10.04 -9.52 21.52
C LEU A 92 9.78 -10.77 20.66
N GLY A 93 10.44 -10.91 19.51
CA GLY A 93 10.29 -12.08 18.62
C GLY A 93 8.96 -12.15 17.88
N LYS A 94 8.18 -11.06 17.88
CA LYS A 94 6.88 -10.99 17.20
C LYS A 94 7.01 -10.90 15.69
N ILE A 95 8.12 -10.41 15.15
CA ILE A 95 8.36 -10.33 13.69
C ILE A 95 9.30 -11.46 13.27
N ALA A 96 8.98 -12.16 12.18
CA ALA A 96 9.72 -13.35 11.75
C ALA A 96 11.09 -13.03 11.14
N TYR A 97 11.23 -11.89 10.46
CA TYR A 97 12.47 -11.49 9.78
C TYR A 97 12.92 -10.09 10.23
N PHE A 98 14.23 -9.94 10.44
CA PHE A 98 14.83 -8.62 10.64
C PHE A 98 14.62 -7.72 9.42
N ASP A 99 14.82 -8.24 8.20
CA ASP A 99 14.67 -7.47 6.97
C ASP A 99 13.27 -6.89 6.80
N GLN A 100 12.23 -7.63 7.23
CA GLN A 100 10.86 -7.10 7.24
C GLN A 100 10.72 -5.93 8.21
N ALA A 101 11.17 -6.09 9.46
CA ALA A 101 11.14 -5.02 10.45
C ALA A 101 11.90 -3.78 9.94
N LEU A 102 13.09 -3.97 9.37
CA LEU A 102 13.91 -2.90 8.81
C LEU A 102 13.21 -2.23 7.62
N LEU A 103 12.61 -2.99 6.70
CA LEU A 103 11.88 -2.43 5.56
C LEU A 103 10.69 -1.58 6.04
N TYR A 104 9.91 -2.04 7.02
CA TYR A 104 8.83 -1.23 7.62
C TYR A 104 9.37 0.06 8.24
N VAL A 105 10.47 -0.01 9.00
CA VAL A 105 11.11 1.18 9.58
C VAL A 105 11.56 2.16 8.49
N LEU A 106 12.11 1.67 7.37
CA LEU A 106 12.51 2.51 6.25
C LEU A 106 11.31 3.18 5.57
N TYR A 107 10.19 2.48 5.37
CA TYR A 107 8.96 3.08 4.83
C TYR A 107 8.41 4.17 5.76
N LEU A 108 8.37 3.91 7.08
CA LEU A 108 7.90 4.87 8.07
C LEU A 108 8.86 6.07 8.19
N LEU A 109 10.17 5.85 8.15
CA LEU A 109 11.17 6.92 8.16
C LEU A 109 11.07 7.78 6.90
N PHE A 110 10.88 7.15 5.74
CA PHE A 110 10.63 7.85 4.49
C PHE A 110 9.36 8.71 4.58
N ALA A 111 8.26 8.17 5.10
CA ALA A 111 7.04 8.93 5.34
C ALA A 111 7.25 10.11 6.31
N ALA A 112 7.98 9.91 7.40
CA ALA A 112 8.33 10.97 8.36
C ALA A 112 9.09 12.13 7.69
N LEU A 113 10.10 11.79 6.89
CA LEU A 113 10.89 12.77 6.16
C LEU A 113 10.06 13.50 5.09
N LEU A 114 9.15 12.79 4.40
CA LEU A 114 8.22 13.42 3.45
C LEU A 114 7.22 14.36 4.15
N MET A 115 6.74 14.04 5.36
CA MET A 115 5.94 14.98 6.14
C MET A 115 6.73 16.26 6.47
N MET A 116 7.99 16.12 6.89
CA MET A 116 8.87 17.28 7.11
C MET A 116 9.08 18.07 5.82
N LEU A 117 9.25 17.39 4.68
CA LEU A 117 9.39 18.03 3.37
C LEU A 117 8.14 18.79 2.97
N GLY A 118 6.95 18.21 3.17
CA GLY A 118 5.68 18.89 2.91
C GLY A 118 5.54 20.19 3.70
N ALA A 119 5.85 20.16 5.00
CA ALA A 119 5.86 21.36 5.83
C ALA A 119 6.88 22.40 5.35
N ARG A 120 8.09 21.95 4.98
CA ARG A 120 9.14 22.84 4.48
C ARG A 120 8.78 23.46 3.12
N LEU A 121 8.17 22.71 2.21
CA LEU A 121 7.68 23.22 0.93
C LEU A 121 6.56 24.25 1.15
N ARG A 122 5.66 24.02 2.12
CA ARG A 122 4.67 25.05 2.52
C ARG A 122 5.38 26.31 2.99
N ASP A 123 6.43 26.20 3.80
CA ASP A 123 7.15 27.37 4.32
C ASP A 123 7.84 28.18 3.21
N CYS A 124 8.30 27.51 2.14
CA CYS A 124 8.94 28.15 1.00
C CYS A 124 7.95 28.81 0.04
N PHE A 125 6.80 28.19 -0.22
CA PHE A 125 5.88 28.61 -1.30
C PHE A 125 4.52 29.14 -0.83
N GLY A 126 4.15 28.87 0.41
CA GLY A 126 2.79 29.01 0.91
C GLY A 126 1.87 27.89 0.42
N VAL A 127 0.82 27.59 1.19
CA VAL A 127 -0.09 26.47 0.92
C VAL A 127 -0.81 26.58 -0.42
N ALA A 128 -1.22 27.79 -0.83
CA ALA A 128 -1.99 27.98 -2.05
C ALA A 128 -1.18 27.67 -3.31
N ARG A 129 0.08 28.14 -3.39
CA ARG A 129 0.96 27.90 -4.53
C ARG A 129 1.46 26.46 -4.55
N LEU A 130 1.79 25.90 -3.37
CA LEU A 130 2.16 24.48 -3.25
C LEU A 130 1.04 23.57 -3.77
N ALA A 131 -0.19 23.77 -3.28
CA ALA A 131 -1.36 23.01 -3.71
C ALA A 131 -1.62 23.18 -5.22
N GLN A 132 -1.52 24.40 -5.75
CA GLN A 132 -1.70 24.66 -7.17
C GLN A 132 -0.72 23.85 -8.03
N VAL A 133 0.58 23.90 -7.73
CA VAL A 133 1.61 23.18 -8.52
C VAL A 133 1.39 21.68 -8.43
N LEU A 134 1.17 21.14 -7.24
CA LEU A 134 0.97 19.71 -7.04
C LEU A 134 -0.33 19.20 -7.65
N ALA A 135 -1.41 20.01 -7.64
CA ALA A 135 -2.65 19.71 -8.33
C ALA A 135 -2.46 19.64 -9.86
N ILE A 136 -1.62 20.51 -10.44
CA ILE A 136 -1.29 20.43 -11.87
C ILE A 136 -0.62 19.08 -12.19
N PHE A 137 0.35 18.65 -11.38
CA PHE A 137 1.00 17.35 -11.56
C PHE A 137 0.01 16.18 -11.46
N LEU A 138 -0.82 16.13 -10.41
CA LEU A 138 -1.84 15.07 -10.28
C LEU A 138 -2.83 15.05 -11.44
N LEU A 139 -3.28 16.23 -11.89
CA LEU A 139 -4.19 16.31 -13.03
C LEU A 139 -3.53 15.78 -14.30
N ILE A 140 -2.29 16.20 -14.60
CA ILE A 140 -1.54 15.68 -15.75
C ILE A 140 -1.40 14.16 -15.66
N GLY A 141 -1.00 13.63 -14.52
CA GLY A 141 -0.86 12.18 -14.35
C GLY A 141 -2.18 11.44 -14.49
N ALA A 142 -3.28 11.98 -13.95
CA ALA A 142 -4.62 11.42 -14.06
C ALA A 142 -5.13 11.42 -15.50
N GLU A 143 -4.92 12.49 -16.27
CA GLU A 143 -5.27 12.57 -17.69
C GLU A 143 -4.46 11.58 -18.54
N LEU A 144 -3.16 11.46 -18.29
CA LEU A 144 -2.30 10.46 -18.96
C LEU A 144 -2.71 9.02 -18.60
N SER A 145 -3.10 8.80 -17.36
CA SER A 145 -3.66 7.53 -16.90
C SER A 145 -5.01 7.24 -17.55
N ALA A 146 -5.86 8.24 -17.70
CA ALA A 146 -7.15 8.12 -18.37
C ALA A 146 -6.98 7.84 -19.86
N LEU A 147 -6.05 8.51 -20.55
CA LEU A 147 -5.69 8.18 -21.93
C LEU A 147 -5.26 6.72 -22.05
N SER A 148 -4.38 6.26 -21.15
CA SER A 148 -3.96 4.86 -21.10
C SER A 148 -5.16 3.92 -20.88
N GLY A 149 -6.09 4.30 -20.01
CA GLY A 149 -7.32 3.56 -19.74
C GLY A 149 -8.29 3.49 -20.92
N VAL A 150 -8.45 4.57 -21.69
CA VAL A 150 -9.27 4.61 -22.92
C VAL A 150 -8.66 3.72 -24.00
N LEU A 151 -7.35 3.86 -24.26
CA LEU A 151 -6.63 3.01 -25.21
C LEU A 151 -6.72 1.52 -24.81
N GLN A 152 -6.57 1.24 -23.52
CA GLN A 152 -6.73 -0.09 -22.94
C GLN A 152 -8.15 -0.64 -23.11
N HIS A 153 -9.19 0.19 -22.95
CA HIS A 153 -10.59 -0.23 -23.05
C HIS A 153 -10.97 -0.61 -24.48
N TYR A 154 -10.69 0.28 -25.43
CA TYR A 154 -11.05 0.09 -26.84
C TYR A 154 -10.06 -0.76 -27.64
N ARG A 155 -8.91 -1.12 -27.04
CA ARG A 155 -7.82 -1.86 -27.69
C ARG A 155 -7.35 -1.18 -28.98
N TRP A 156 -7.28 0.16 -28.97
CA TRP A 156 -6.77 0.92 -30.11
C TRP A 156 -5.26 0.70 -30.23
N HIS A 157 -4.84 0.15 -31.37
CA HIS A 157 -3.43 -0.04 -31.68
C HIS A 157 -2.77 1.31 -31.99
N THR A 158 -1.72 1.63 -31.24
CA THR A 158 -0.96 2.87 -31.36
C THR A 158 0.53 2.60 -31.19
N TRP A 159 1.37 3.61 -31.43
CA TRP A 159 2.80 3.52 -31.10
C TRP A 159 3.05 3.43 -29.57
N LEU A 160 2.04 3.68 -28.74
CA LEU A 160 2.09 3.58 -27.28
C LEU A 160 1.86 2.16 -26.76
N ASP A 161 1.52 1.17 -27.60
CA ASP A 161 1.19 -0.20 -27.18
C ASP A 161 2.29 -0.84 -26.31
N LYS A 162 3.57 -0.47 -26.54
CA LYS A 162 4.72 -0.97 -25.77
C LYS A 162 4.81 -0.45 -24.34
N VAL A 163 4.09 0.63 -24.03
CA VAL A 163 4.10 1.31 -22.73
C VAL A 163 2.71 1.36 -22.09
N ILE A 164 1.74 0.64 -22.65
CA ILE A 164 0.39 0.49 -22.10
C ILE A 164 0.21 -0.94 -21.61
N VAL A 165 -0.21 -1.10 -20.36
CA VAL A 165 -0.48 -2.42 -19.79
C VAL A 165 -1.69 -3.05 -20.49
N THR A 166 -1.51 -4.26 -21.01
CA THR A 166 -2.59 -5.02 -21.64
C THR A 166 -3.71 -5.31 -20.64
N LYS A 167 -4.96 -5.08 -21.07
CA LYS A 167 -6.15 -5.35 -20.26
C LYS A 167 -6.40 -6.85 -20.16
N VAL A 168 -6.37 -7.40 -18.94
CA VAL A 168 -6.72 -8.81 -18.66
C VAL A 168 -7.97 -8.96 -17.80
N SER A 169 -8.38 -7.91 -17.06
CA SER A 169 -9.62 -7.91 -16.26
C SER A 169 -10.78 -7.22 -16.99
N SER A 170 -12.00 -7.34 -16.46
CA SER A 170 -13.18 -6.61 -16.96
C SER A 170 -13.05 -5.08 -16.78
N GLY A 171 -12.59 -4.64 -15.60
CA GLY A 171 -12.37 -3.23 -15.28
C GLY A 171 -11.12 -2.64 -15.94
N VAL A 172 -11.15 -1.33 -16.18
CA VAL A 172 -10.01 -0.54 -16.67
C VAL A 172 -9.12 -0.13 -15.49
N TYR A 173 -7.79 -0.19 -15.70
CA TYR A 173 -6.81 0.12 -14.65
C TYR A 173 -5.60 0.91 -15.15
N GLY A 174 -5.58 1.31 -16.44
CA GLY A 174 -4.47 2.04 -17.04
C GLY A 174 -3.14 1.31 -16.86
N ASN A 175 -2.07 2.06 -16.63
CA ASN A 175 -0.75 1.47 -16.33
C ASN A 175 -0.56 1.10 -14.87
N ILE A 176 -1.50 1.44 -13.99
CA ILE A 176 -1.37 1.14 -12.56
C ILE A 176 -1.57 -0.36 -12.29
N ALA A 177 -2.20 -1.10 -13.21
CA ALA A 177 -2.46 -2.53 -13.12
C ALA A 177 -3.34 -2.98 -11.93
N GLN A 178 -4.08 -2.05 -11.33
CA GLN A 178 -5.08 -2.33 -10.29
C GLN A 178 -6.25 -1.33 -10.39
N THR A 179 -7.48 -1.81 -10.50
CA THR A 179 -8.67 -1.00 -10.82
C THR A 179 -9.06 0.01 -9.74
N ASN A 180 -8.93 -0.34 -8.46
CA ASN A 180 -9.22 0.55 -7.32
C ASN A 180 -8.14 1.61 -7.09
N HIS A 181 -6.87 1.29 -7.30
CA HIS A 181 -5.76 2.24 -7.33
C HIS A 181 -5.94 3.22 -8.47
N PHE A 182 -6.34 2.73 -9.65
CA PHE A 182 -6.65 3.56 -10.79
C PHE A 182 -7.81 4.52 -10.48
N ALA A 183 -8.95 4.02 -10.00
CA ALA A 183 -10.09 4.86 -9.61
C ALA A 183 -9.72 5.90 -8.53
N ASN A 184 -8.92 5.51 -7.54
CA ASN A 184 -8.39 6.42 -6.52
C ASN A 184 -7.58 7.55 -7.17
N TYR A 185 -6.62 7.21 -8.02
CA TYR A 185 -5.74 8.19 -8.66
C TYR A 185 -6.50 9.15 -9.57
N ILE A 186 -7.51 8.66 -10.31
CA ILE A 186 -8.42 9.51 -11.10
C ILE A 186 -9.23 10.46 -10.20
N ALA A 187 -9.69 10.00 -9.02
CA ALA A 187 -10.36 10.87 -8.05
C ALA A 187 -9.43 11.97 -7.51
N LEU A 188 -8.14 11.68 -7.32
CA LEU A 188 -7.14 12.70 -6.94
C LEU A 188 -6.98 13.75 -8.06
N GLY A 189 -7.01 13.32 -9.32
CA GLY A 189 -7.02 14.19 -10.50
C GLY A 189 -8.26 15.10 -10.55
N LEU A 190 -9.45 14.54 -10.32
CA LEU A 190 -10.70 15.30 -10.25
C LEU A 190 -10.72 16.31 -9.10
N ALA A 191 -10.22 15.96 -7.92
CA ALA A 191 -10.05 16.91 -6.83
C ALA A 191 -9.10 18.06 -7.23
N SER A 192 -8.00 17.72 -7.91
CA SER A 192 -7.01 18.69 -8.42
C SER A 192 -7.59 19.63 -9.47
N LEU A 193 -8.43 19.12 -10.37
CA LEU A 193 -9.18 19.91 -11.34
C LEU A 193 -10.14 20.89 -10.66
N GLY A 194 -10.84 20.45 -9.61
CA GLY A 194 -11.70 21.32 -8.79
C GLY A 194 -10.96 22.50 -8.16
N LEU A 195 -9.74 22.27 -7.66
CA LEU A 195 -8.89 23.35 -7.13
C LEU A 195 -8.57 24.39 -8.21
N LEU A 196 -8.10 23.95 -9.38
CA LEU A 196 -7.68 24.83 -10.47
C LEU A 196 -8.85 25.61 -11.05
N TYR A 197 -10.03 24.99 -11.13
CA TYR A 197 -11.29 25.65 -11.46
C TYR A 197 -11.65 26.74 -10.46
N GLN A 198 -11.66 26.41 -9.15
CA GLN A 198 -12.00 27.36 -8.09
C GLN A 198 -11.04 28.55 -8.01
N GLN A 199 -9.75 28.35 -8.30
CA GLN A 199 -8.74 29.41 -8.36
C GLN A 199 -8.85 30.29 -9.63
N GLN A 200 -9.91 30.13 -10.45
CA GLN A 200 -10.14 30.86 -11.70
C GLN A 200 -8.99 30.70 -12.71
N ARG A 201 -8.26 29.57 -12.64
CA ARG A 201 -7.20 29.25 -13.60
C ARG A 201 -7.73 28.51 -14.82
N LEU A 202 -8.94 27.96 -14.75
CA LEU A 202 -9.60 27.24 -15.84
C LEU A 202 -11.03 27.75 -16.00
N LYS A 203 -11.41 28.06 -17.25
CA LYS A 203 -12.82 28.31 -17.59
C LYS A 203 -13.63 27.01 -17.46
N ALA A 204 -14.92 27.13 -17.17
CA ALA A 204 -15.80 25.98 -16.97
C ALA A 204 -15.78 24.97 -18.13
N GLY A 205 -15.70 25.45 -19.38
CA GLY A 205 -15.59 24.58 -20.56
C GLY A 205 -14.36 23.68 -20.54
N TYR A 206 -13.18 24.22 -20.21
CA TYR A 206 -11.96 23.41 -20.09
C TYR A 206 -12.04 22.42 -18.92
N ALA A 207 -12.63 22.86 -17.80
CA ALA A 207 -12.85 21.96 -16.67
C ALA A 207 -13.79 20.79 -17.04
N ALA A 208 -14.82 21.04 -17.85
CA ALA A 208 -15.68 19.97 -18.36
C ALA A 208 -14.93 19.02 -19.31
N VAL A 209 -14.15 19.56 -20.26
CA VAL A 209 -13.37 18.75 -21.22
C VAL A 209 -12.39 17.81 -20.52
N LEU A 210 -11.76 18.27 -19.43
CA LEU A 210 -10.86 17.44 -18.62
C LEU A 210 -11.62 16.47 -17.71
N ALA A 211 -12.75 16.90 -17.11
CA ALA A 211 -13.51 16.02 -16.22
C ALA A 211 -14.16 14.82 -16.93
N VAL A 212 -14.64 14.99 -18.17
CA VAL A 212 -15.37 13.95 -18.92
C VAL A 212 -14.57 12.65 -19.10
N PRO A 213 -13.34 12.65 -19.67
CA PRO A 213 -12.56 11.43 -19.83
C PRO A 213 -12.23 10.78 -18.49
N LEU A 214 -11.90 11.57 -17.46
CA LEU A 214 -11.66 11.08 -16.10
C LEU A 214 -12.89 10.37 -15.52
N LEU A 215 -14.08 10.96 -15.61
CA LEU A 215 -15.32 10.35 -15.13
C LEU A 215 -15.66 9.07 -15.89
N TYR A 216 -15.42 9.05 -17.21
CA TYR A 216 -15.67 7.88 -18.04
C TYR A 216 -14.78 6.70 -17.64
N VAL A 217 -13.45 6.88 -17.56
CA VAL A 217 -12.54 5.79 -17.17
C VAL A 217 -12.71 5.38 -15.71
N MET A 218 -13.09 6.31 -14.83
CA MET A 218 -13.44 6.00 -13.45
C MET A 218 -14.66 5.05 -13.41
N ALA A 219 -15.68 5.28 -14.25
CA ALA A 219 -16.81 4.36 -14.35
C ALA A 219 -16.40 3.00 -14.93
N LEU A 220 -15.55 2.99 -15.97
CA LEU A 220 -15.01 1.76 -16.56
C LEU A 220 -14.10 0.95 -15.63
N SER A 221 -13.57 1.55 -14.57
CA SER A 221 -12.79 0.83 -13.56
C SER A 221 -13.62 -0.19 -12.77
N GLY A 222 -14.93 0.03 -12.66
CA GLY A 222 -15.83 -0.76 -11.83
C GLY A 222 -15.71 -0.52 -10.31
N SER A 223 -14.87 0.42 -9.87
CA SER A 223 -14.66 0.67 -8.44
C SER A 223 -15.84 1.41 -7.80
N ARG A 224 -16.55 0.73 -6.87
CA ARG A 224 -17.67 1.32 -6.12
C ARG A 224 -17.24 2.42 -5.14
N SER A 225 -15.99 2.38 -4.67
CA SER A 225 -15.43 3.38 -3.76
C SER A 225 -15.44 4.80 -4.37
N SER A 226 -15.46 4.90 -5.70
CA SER A 226 -15.60 6.16 -6.44
C SER A 226 -16.81 6.99 -5.99
N TRP A 227 -17.94 6.34 -5.67
CA TRP A 227 -19.12 7.03 -5.11
C TRP A 227 -18.80 7.69 -3.77
N LEU A 228 -18.15 6.96 -2.87
CA LEU A 228 -17.76 7.46 -1.55
C LEU A 228 -16.77 8.63 -1.68
N TYR A 229 -15.84 8.56 -2.62
CA TYR A 229 -14.89 9.64 -2.91
C TYR A 229 -15.62 10.93 -3.32
N LEU A 230 -16.50 10.86 -4.32
CA LEU A 230 -17.22 12.03 -4.84
C LEU A 230 -18.23 12.60 -3.83
N LEU A 231 -18.89 11.74 -3.05
CA LEU A 231 -19.76 12.15 -1.95
C LEU A 231 -18.99 12.88 -0.86
N MET A 232 -17.83 12.35 -0.44
CA MET A 232 -16.96 13.00 0.53
C MET A 232 -16.48 14.37 0.04
N MET A 233 -16.03 14.47 -1.22
CA MET A 233 -15.62 15.73 -1.85
C MET A 233 -16.76 16.76 -1.86
N SER A 234 -17.98 16.32 -2.15
CA SER A 234 -19.19 17.14 -2.13
C SER A 234 -19.55 17.61 -0.71
N GLY A 235 -19.45 16.72 0.28
CA GLY A 235 -19.68 17.05 1.69
C GLY A 235 -18.67 18.08 2.22
N LEU A 236 -17.38 17.93 1.88
CA LEU A 236 -16.35 18.93 2.18
C LEU A 236 -16.67 20.26 1.50
N ALA A 237 -17.00 20.26 0.21
CA ALA A 237 -17.33 21.48 -0.53
C ALA A 237 -18.56 22.19 0.07
N TRP A 238 -19.58 21.42 0.50
CA TRP A 238 -20.76 21.94 1.17
C TRP A 238 -20.42 22.59 2.51
N TRP A 239 -19.55 21.97 3.32
CA TRP A 239 -19.11 22.51 4.59
C TRP A 239 -18.39 23.88 4.43
N TRP A 240 -17.57 24.05 3.40
CA TRP A 240 -16.97 25.36 3.13
C TRP A 240 -17.97 26.35 2.53
N ALA A 241 -18.83 25.93 1.61
CA ALA A 241 -19.83 26.79 0.97
C ALA A 241 -20.89 27.34 1.94
N ARG A 242 -21.20 26.64 3.04
CA ARG A 242 -22.07 27.17 4.10
C ARG A 242 -21.42 28.25 4.95
N ARG A 243 -20.09 28.32 4.97
CA ARG A 243 -19.32 29.32 5.74
C ARG A 243 -18.90 30.52 4.89
N ASP A 244 -18.64 30.29 3.60
CA ASP A 244 -18.21 31.31 2.65
C ASP A 244 -18.86 31.08 1.28
N ALA A 245 -19.67 32.06 0.83
CA ALA A 245 -20.36 31.99 -0.45
C ALA A 245 -19.39 31.93 -1.65
N ALA A 246 -18.14 32.39 -1.50
CA ALA A 246 -17.10 32.27 -2.52
C ALA A 246 -16.78 30.81 -2.87
N GLN A 247 -17.12 29.85 -2.01
CA GLN A 247 -16.87 28.41 -2.22
C GLN A 247 -18.04 27.69 -2.90
N ARG A 248 -19.15 28.38 -3.21
CA ARG A 248 -20.30 27.80 -3.94
C ARG A 248 -19.96 27.23 -5.33
N PRO A 249 -19.04 27.82 -6.13
CA PRO A 249 -18.67 27.23 -7.42
C PRO A 249 -18.05 25.83 -7.26
N LEU A 250 -17.25 25.63 -6.22
CA LEU A 250 -16.66 24.34 -5.88
C LEU A 250 -17.70 23.30 -5.46
N LEU A 251 -18.71 23.69 -4.69
CA LEU A 251 -19.84 22.81 -4.38
C LEU A 251 -20.60 22.40 -5.66
N ARG A 252 -20.92 23.36 -6.54
CA ARG A 252 -21.58 23.06 -7.82
C ARG A 252 -20.75 22.11 -8.67
N TYR A 253 -19.43 22.34 -8.74
CA TYR A 253 -18.50 21.45 -9.43
C TYR A 253 -18.56 20.02 -8.87
N SER A 254 -18.44 19.84 -7.56
CA SER A 254 -18.46 18.50 -6.94
C SER A 254 -19.80 17.77 -7.15
N LEU A 255 -20.93 18.48 -7.08
CA LEU A 255 -22.25 17.90 -7.37
C LEU A 255 -22.39 17.51 -8.84
N LEU A 256 -21.86 18.31 -9.77
CA LEU A 256 -21.82 17.98 -11.19
C LEU A 256 -20.93 16.76 -11.47
N LEU A 257 -19.81 16.59 -10.75
CA LEU A 257 -19.02 15.35 -10.84
C LEU A 257 -19.83 14.13 -10.40
N LEU A 258 -20.59 14.23 -9.31
CA LEU A 258 -21.42 13.13 -8.82
C LEU A 258 -22.51 12.75 -9.84
N ALA A 259 -23.21 13.75 -10.39
CA ALA A 259 -24.21 13.53 -11.44
C ALA A 259 -23.59 12.98 -12.73
N GLY A 260 -22.45 13.55 -13.15
CA GLY A 260 -21.69 13.11 -14.31
C GLY A 260 -21.16 11.69 -14.16
N PHE A 261 -20.68 11.31 -12.98
CA PHE A 261 -20.27 9.93 -12.68
C PHE A 261 -21.45 8.97 -12.78
N GLY A 262 -22.62 9.34 -12.25
CA GLY A 262 -23.86 8.56 -12.41
C GLY A 262 -24.22 8.33 -13.87
N ALA A 263 -24.19 9.38 -14.69
CA ALA A 263 -24.41 9.28 -16.14
C ALA A 263 -23.36 8.38 -16.83
N MET A 264 -22.07 8.54 -16.48
CA MET A 264 -20.99 7.71 -17.04
C MET A 264 -21.09 6.24 -16.64
N ASN A 265 -21.63 5.91 -15.45
CA ASN A 265 -21.90 4.52 -15.08
C ASN A 265 -22.95 3.88 -15.99
N VAL A 266 -24.01 4.62 -16.35
CA VAL A 266 -25.02 4.14 -17.31
C VAL A 266 -24.39 3.94 -18.69
N ILE A 267 -23.61 4.90 -19.17
CA ILE A 267 -22.91 4.81 -20.47
C ILE A 267 -21.92 3.63 -20.49
N ALA A 268 -21.13 3.47 -19.42
CA ALA A 268 -20.18 2.37 -19.28
C ALA A 268 -20.88 1.01 -19.32
N GLN A 269 -22.03 0.86 -18.67
CA GLN A 269 -22.82 -0.37 -18.71
C GLN A 269 -23.33 -0.69 -20.12
N ILE A 270 -23.84 0.31 -20.85
CA ILE A 270 -24.29 0.13 -22.25
C ILE A 270 -23.11 -0.27 -23.16
N SER A 271 -21.96 0.38 -23.00
CA SER A 271 -20.72 0.04 -23.75
C SER A 271 -20.26 -1.39 -23.45
N LEU A 272 -20.40 -1.85 -22.20
CA LEU A 272 -20.06 -3.22 -21.84
C LEU A 272 -21.07 -4.21 -22.45
N MET A 273 -22.37 -3.94 -22.38
CA MET A 273 -23.41 -4.80 -22.95
C MET A 273 -23.29 -4.98 -24.47
N THR A 274 -22.87 -3.93 -25.18
CA THR A 274 -22.65 -3.97 -26.64
C THR A 274 -21.36 -4.70 -27.04
N SER A 275 -20.36 -4.78 -26.15
CA SER A 275 -19.14 -5.58 -26.34
C SER A 275 -19.30 -7.09 -26.05
N VAL A 276 -20.37 -7.48 -25.34
CA VAL A 276 -20.67 -8.88 -24.96
C VAL A 276 -21.19 -9.73 -26.12
N SER A 277 -21.56 -9.13 -27.26
CA SER A 277 -21.79 -9.86 -28.52
C SER A 277 -20.50 -10.48 -29.10
N SER A 278 -19.33 -10.11 -28.57
CA SER A 278 -18.03 -10.74 -28.83
C SER A 278 -17.48 -11.45 -27.59
N GLY A 279 -18.16 -12.51 -27.15
CA GLY A 279 -17.66 -13.59 -26.29
C GLY A 279 -16.84 -13.23 -25.03
N SER A 280 -17.48 -13.14 -23.86
CA SER A 280 -17.05 -13.76 -22.58
C SER A 280 -17.73 -13.17 -21.32
N VAL A 281 -18.05 -14.08 -20.38
CA VAL A 281 -18.52 -13.95 -18.98
C VAL A 281 -19.82 -13.17 -18.71
N SER A 282 -20.85 -13.91 -18.29
CA SER A 282 -22.19 -13.39 -17.99
C SER A 282 -22.18 -12.36 -16.84
N THR A 283 -23.01 -11.32 -16.97
CA THR A 283 -23.27 -10.29 -15.94
C THR A 283 -23.70 -10.90 -14.59
N VAL A 284 -24.30 -12.09 -14.62
CA VAL A 284 -24.76 -12.83 -13.45
C VAL A 284 -23.56 -13.36 -12.64
N GLN A 285 -22.56 -13.95 -13.29
CA GLN A 285 -21.34 -14.45 -12.63
C GLN A 285 -20.56 -13.31 -11.94
N ARG A 286 -20.64 -12.10 -12.51
CA ARG A 286 -20.09 -10.85 -11.95
C ARG A 286 -20.75 -10.42 -10.63
N LEU A 287 -22.08 -10.53 -10.54
CA LEU A 287 -22.81 -10.22 -9.30
C LEU A 287 -22.53 -11.23 -8.19
N PHE A 288 -22.26 -12.50 -8.54
CA PHE A 288 -21.88 -13.55 -7.60
C PHE A 288 -20.43 -13.41 -7.08
N ASP A 289 -19.46 -13.03 -7.94
CA ASP A 289 -18.09 -12.72 -7.49
C ASP A 289 -18.03 -11.44 -6.63
N GLU A 290 -18.91 -10.47 -6.90
CA GLU A 290 -19.02 -9.21 -6.17
C GLU A 290 -19.69 -9.34 -4.79
N SER A 291 -20.60 -10.29 -4.59
CA SER A 291 -21.16 -10.61 -3.26
C SER A 291 -20.18 -11.42 -2.41
N ALA A 292 -19.39 -12.29 -3.04
CA ALA A 292 -18.30 -13.03 -2.39
C ALA A 292 -17.21 -12.11 -1.80
N THR A 293 -16.80 -11.06 -2.52
CA THR A 293 -15.78 -10.11 -2.04
C THR A 293 -16.23 -9.25 -0.85
N GLY A 294 -17.53 -8.96 -0.72
CA GLY A 294 -18.08 -8.29 0.48
C GLY A 294 -18.05 -9.19 1.72
N GLY A 295 -18.46 -10.46 1.56
CA GLY A 295 -18.43 -11.46 2.63
C GLY A 295 -17.02 -11.74 3.16
N ILE A 296 -16.03 -11.80 2.27
CA ILE A 296 -14.62 -12.01 2.64
C ILE A 296 -14.10 -10.87 3.53
N ARG A 297 -14.37 -9.59 3.20
CA ARG A 297 -13.90 -8.47 4.04
C ARG A 297 -14.47 -8.52 5.46
N LEU A 298 -15.76 -8.82 5.60
CA LEU A 298 -16.39 -8.91 6.92
C LEU A 298 -15.78 -10.03 7.77
N TYR A 299 -15.44 -11.17 7.14
CA TYR A 299 -14.68 -12.21 7.81
C TYR A 299 -13.32 -11.73 8.28
N LEU A 300 -12.53 -11.10 7.40
CA LEU A 300 -11.19 -10.62 7.72
C LEU A 300 -11.22 -9.56 8.84
N TRP A 301 -12.29 -8.78 8.95
CA TRP A 301 -12.48 -7.83 10.07
C TRP A 301 -12.76 -8.55 11.39
N ARG A 302 -13.61 -9.58 11.37
CA ARG A 302 -13.84 -10.44 12.55
C ARG A 302 -12.53 -11.09 12.99
N GLU A 303 -11.76 -11.59 12.04
CA GLU A 303 -10.48 -12.22 12.25
C GLU A 303 -9.44 -11.26 12.84
N ALA A 304 -9.31 -10.06 12.27
CA ALA A 304 -8.48 -8.99 12.82
C ALA A 304 -8.90 -8.62 14.25
N GLY A 305 -10.20 -8.59 14.54
CA GLY A 305 -10.73 -8.41 15.89
C GLY A 305 -10.30 -9.52 16.86
N LEU A 306 -10.27 -10.78 16.42
CA LEU A 306 -9.76 -11.91 17.23
C LEU A 306 -8.25 -11.80 17.46
N MET A 307 -7.47 -11.41 16.44
CA MET A 307 -6.05 -11.14 16.59
C MET A 307 -5.80 -10.04 17.64
N PHE A 308 -6.54 -8.93 17.55
CA PHE A 308 -6.48 -7.84 18.51
C PHE A 308 -6.85 -8.30 19.93
N ALA A 309 -7.94 -9.06 20.09
CA ALA A 309 -8.37 -9.56 21.39
C ALA A 309 -7.32 -10.48 22.04
N ARG A 310 -6.59 -11.28 21.24
CA ARG A 310 -5.52 -12.17 21.72
C ARG A 310 -4.22 -11.43 22.02
N SER A 311 -3.95 -10.29 21.38
CA SER A 311 -2.74 -9.50 21.61
C SER A 311 -3.02 -8.00 21.66
N PRO A 312 -3.73 -7.51 22.70
CA PRO A 312 -4.32 -6.17 22.69
C PRO A 312 -3.30 -5.05 22.76
N TRP A 313 -2.16 -5.24 23.42
CA TRP A 313 -1.21 -4.15 23.69
C TRP A 313 -0.33 -3.81 22.49
N LEU A 314 0.37 -4.83 21.97
CA LEU A 314 1.35 -4.68 20.89
C LEU A 314 0.93 -5.39 19.60
N GLY A 315 -0.28 -5.95 19.54
CA GLY A 315 -0.72 -6.72 18.39
C GLY A 315 0.10 -7.99 18.16
N VAL A 316 -0.24 -8.70 17.10
CA VAL A 316 0.40 -9.96 16.73
C VAL A 316 1.79 -9.79 16.12
N GLY A 317 2.16 -8.57 15.71
CA GLY A 317 3.41 -8.25 15.03
C GLY A 317 3.16 -7.77 13.59
N PHE A 318 3.92 -6.76 13.16
CA PHE A 318 3.91 -6.31 11.77
C PHE A 318 4.29 -7.44 10.80
N GLY A 319 3.52 -7.57 9.71
CA GLY A 319 3.73 -8.59 8.70
C GLY A 319 3.44 -10.01 9.17
N GLN A 320 2.67 -10.18 10.27
CA GLN A 320 2.29 -11.49 10.81
C GLN A 320 0.81 -11.81 10.61
N PHE A 321 0.03 -10.95 9.95
CA PHE A 321 -1.38 -11.22 9.67
C PHE A 321 -1.57 -12.58 8.97
N ALA A 322 -0.79 -12.87 7.93
CA ALA A 322 -0.87 -14.13 7.18
C ALA A 322 -0.66 -15.37 8.06
N TRP A 323 0.31 -15.31 8.97
CA TRP A 323 0.58 -16.38 9.94
C TRP A 323 -0.59 -16.59 10.89
N HIS A 324 -1.13 -15.51 11.45
CA HIS A 324 -2.26 -15.61 12.38
C HIS A 324 -3.57 -15.98 11.67
N HIS A 325 -3.72 -15.63 10.39
CA HIS A 325 -4.80 -16.10 9.55
C HIS A 325 -4.76 -17.61 9.40
N PHE A 326 -3.61 -18.16 9.04
CA PHE A 326 -3.42 -19.60 9.01
C PHE A 326 -3.73 -20.29 10.34
N GLN A 327 -3.39 -19.67 11.48
CA GLN A 327 -3.72 -20.18 12.82
C GLN A 327 -5.22 -20.14 13.17
N LEU A 328 -5.97 -19.21 12.58
CA LEU A 328 -7.39 -19.01 12.89
C LEU A 328 -8.31 -19.80 11.96
N LEU A 329 -7.87 -20.16 10.76
CA LEU A 329 -8.65 -20.90 9.76
C LEU A 329 -9.36 -22.14 10.34
N PRO A 330 -8.68 -23.08 11.04
CA PRO A 330 -9.34 -24.29 11.57
C PRO A 330 -10.36 -23.99 12.67
N VAL A 331 -10.21 -22.88 13.38
CA VAL A 331 -11.11 -22.46 14.47
C VAL A 331 -12.38 -21.84 13.90
N LEU A 332 -12.26 -21.12 12.79
CA LEU A 332 -13.36 -20.38 12.19
C LEU A 332 -14.20 -21.22 11.22
N GLN A 333 -13.67 -22.34 10.72
CA GLN A 333 -14.36 -23.37 9.92
C GLN A 333 -15.28 -22.82 8.82
N GLN A 334 -14.89 -21.73 8.16
CA GLN A 334 -15.70 -21.15 7.09
C GLN A 334 -15.36 -21.81 5.75
N GLY A 335 -16.28 -22.66 5.26
CA GLY A 335 -16.12 -23.40 4.00
C GLY A 335 -15.95 -22.54 2.73
N ASN A 336 -16.23 -21.23 2.81
CA ASN A 336 -16.15 -20.31 1.68
C ASN A 336 -14.82 -19.54 1.57
N ILE A 337 -13.86 -19.79 2.46
CA ILE A 337 -12.58 -19.08 2.46
C ILE A 337 -11.51 -20.01 1.93
N THR A 338 -11.07 -19.68 0.72
CA THR A 338 -10.00 -20.39 0.05
C THR A 338 -8.81 -19.46 -0.11
N GLY A 339 -7.62 -19.96 0.24
CA GLY A 339 -6.37 -19.24 0.07
C GLY A 339 -5.89 -18.47 1.30
N LEU A 340 -4.76 -17.80 1.13
CA LEU A 340 -4.04 -17.08 2.18
C LEU A 340 -4.34 -15.58 2.08
N TYR A 341 -4.84 -14.99 3.16
CA TYR A 341 -4.96 -13.55 3.30
C TYR A 341 -3.87 -13.00 4.21
N ASN A 342 -3.26 -11.88 3.82
CA ASN A 342 -2.17 -11.24 4.54
C ASN A 342 -2.54 -9.86 5.10
N ASN A 343 -3.80 -9.46 5.03
CA ASN A 343 -4.28 -8.17 5.52
C ASN A 343 -5.79 -8.17 5.79
N ALA A 344 -6.26 -7.21 6.59
CA ALA A 344 -7.65 -7.02 6.96
C ALA A 344 -8.49 -6.21 5.94
N HIS A 345 -7.88 -5.73 4.85
CA HIS A 345 -8.51 -4.79 3.89
C HIS A 345 -9.12 -3.52 4.54
N ASN A 346 -8.67 -3.16 5.74
CA ASN A 346 -9.07 -1.97 6.45
C ASN A 346 -7.95 -1.54 7.40
N LEU A 347 -7.47 -0.31 7.26
CA LEU A 347 -6.32 0.20 8.00
C LEU A 347 -6.49 0.16 9.51
N ILE A 348 -7.70 0.42 10.05
CA ILE A 348 -7.94 0.40 11.49
C ILE A 348 -7.87 -1.02 12.01
N PHE A 349 -8.58 -1.96 11.37
CA PHE A 349 -8.52 -3.37 11.75
C PHE A 349 -7.12 -3.96 11.58
N GLN A 350 -6.40 -3.58 10.52
CA GLN A 350 -5.02 -4.00 10.28
C GLN A 350 -4.10 -3.52 11.41
N LEU A 351 -4.14 -2.22 11.74
CA LEU A 351 -3.32 -1.67 12.82
C LEU A 351 -3.70 -2.27 14.16
N ALA A 352 -4.99 -2.45 14.45
CA ALA A 352 -5.44 -3.12 15.67
C ALA A 352 -4.85 -4.54 15.77
N ALA A 353 -4.98 -5.35 14.72
CA ALA A 353 -4.47 -6.71 14.71
C ALA A 353 -2.94 -6.76 14.87
N GLU A 354 -2.19 -6.01 14.05
CA GLU A 354 -0.74 -6.14 14.00
C GLU A 354 0.01 -5.35 15.06
N THR A 355 -0.56 -4.24 15.56
CA THR A 355 0.12 -3.31 16.49
C THR A 355 -0.61 -3.04 17.79
N GLY A 356 -1.85 -3.52 17.93
CA GLY A 356 -2.65 -3.35 19.14
C GLY A 356 -2.96 -1.89 19.47
N ILE A 357 -3.24 -1.66 20.75
CA ILE A 357 -3.52 -0.34 21.33
C ILE A 357 -2.35 0.61 21.07
N ALA A 358 -1.09 0.13 21.11
CA ALA A 358 0.08 0.97 20.88
C ALA A 358 0.04 1.67 19.51
N GLY A 359 -0.25 0.95 18.43
CA GLY A 359 -0.36 1.57 17.10
C GLY A 359 -1.66 2.34 16.89
N LEU A 360 -2.77 1.94 17.51
CA LEU A 360 -4.00 2.75 17.51
C LEU A 360 -3.80 4.10 18.20
N LEU A 361 -3.09 4.12 19.33
CA LEU A 361 -2.71 5.36 20.01
C LEU A 361 -1.75 6.20 19.17
N ALA A 362 -0.79 5.56 18.49
CA ALA A 362 0.08 6.27 17.54
C ALA A 362 -0.76 6.96 16.45
N LEU A 363 -1.73 6.25 15.85
CA LEU A 363 -2.62 6.79 14.82
C LEU A 363 -3.52 7.91 15.35
N PHE A 364 -4.39 7.59 16.31
CA PHE A 364 -5.43 8.51 16.79
C PHE A 364 -4.85 9.66 17.63
N GLY A 365 -3.79 9.42 18.40
CA GLY A 365 -3.09 10.47 19.13
C GLY A 365 -2.49 11.49 18.18
N SER A 366 -1.76 11.02 17.15
CA SER A 366 -1.14 11.90 16.16
C SER A 366 -2.17 12.66 15.33
N MET A 367 -3.23 11.97 14.91
CA MET A 367 -4.33 12.58 14.17
C MET A 367 -5.09 13.60 15.05
N GLY A 368 -5.24 13.32 16.34
CA GLY A 368 -5.82 14.24 17.31
C GLY A 368 -5.08 15.57 17.35
N PHE A 369 -3.74 15.54 17.47
CA PHE A 369 -2.92 16.75 17.41
C PHE A 369 -3.04 17.48 16.07
N TRP A 370 -2.98 16.75 14.96
CA TRP A 370 -3.14 17.33 13.62
C TRP A 370 -4.51 18.05 13.47
N LEU A 371 -5.59 17.43 13.95
CA LEU A 371 -6.94 18.02 13.97
C LEU A 371 -7.05 19.24 14.90
N THR A 372 -6.31 19.30 16.00
CA THR A 372 -6.27 20.52 16.84
C THR A 372 -5.67 21.71 16.08
N GLY A 373 -4.67 21.48 15.23
CA GLY A 373 -4.11 22.51 14.35
C GLY A 373 -5.15 23.09 13.41
N LEU A 374 -6.03 22.24 12.85
CA LEU A 374 -7.12 22.69 11.99
C LEU A 374 -8.09 23.61 12.72
N ARG A 375 -8.46 23.27 13.96
CA ARG A 375 -9.35 24.09 14.79
C ARG A 375 -8.72 25.45 15.14
N GLN A 376 -7.42 25.45 15.46
CA GLN A 376 -6.68 26.68 15.77
C GLN A 376 -6.61 27.61 14.57
N ARG A 377 -6.41 27.07 13.36
CA ARG A 377 -6.48 27.83 12.11
C ARG A 377 -7.84 28.47 11.92
N ASP A 378 -8.92 27.70 12.01
CA ASP A 378 -10.29 28.21 11.84
C ASP A 378 -10.58 29.35 12.84
N ALA A 379 -10.15 29.21 14.09
CA ALA A 379 -10.29 30.24 15.12
C ALA A 379 -9.43 31.49 14.86
N SER A 380 -8.24 31.34 14.28
CA SER A 380 -7.40 32.47 13.88
C SER A 380 -7.96 33.20 12.66
N ALA A 381 -8.49 32.47 11.68
CA ALA A 381 -9.08 33.02 10.47
C ALA A 381 -10.36 33.83 10.76
N ASN A 382 -11.17 33.39 11.74
CA ASN A 382 -12.39 34.10 12.13
C ASN A 382 -12.13 35.38 12.93
N ARG A 383 -10.97 35.51 13.59
CA ARG A 383 -10.58 36.71 14.36
C ARG A 383 -10.01 37.84 13.51
N ALA A 384 -9.42 37.53 12.35
CA ALA A 384 -8.73 38.52 11.50
C ALA A 384 -9.68 39.36 10.60
N GLY A 385 -10.94 39.56 11.01
CA GLY A 385 -12.05 40.13 10.23
C GLY A 385 -11.74 41.45 9.50
N SER A 386 -11.28 41.36 8.24
CA SER A 386 -11.04 42.51 7.37
C SER A 386 -11.43 42.20 5.92
N VAL A 387 -12.10 43.17 5.30
CA VAL A 387 -12.88 43.07 4.05
C VAL A 387 -12.00 42.94 2.78
N GLU A 388 -10.70 43.27 2.84
CA GLU A 388 -9.76 43.11 1.71
C GLU A 388 -9.27 41.67 1.47
N HIS A 389 -9.60 40.72 2.35
CA HIS A 389 -9.00 39.37 2.34
C HIS A 389 -9.88 38.25 1.76
N GLY A 390 -11.08 38.55 1.22
CA GLY A 390 -12.03 37.54 0.76
C GLY A 390 -11.48 36.56 -0.29
N GLN A 391 -10.80 37.08 -1.31
CA GLN A 391 -10.27 36.25 -2.39
C GLN A 391 -9.00 35.47 -1.98
N LEU A 392 -8.15 36.06 -1.15
CA LEU A 392 -6.96 35.38 -0.59
C LEU A 392 -7.35 34.28 0.40
N ARG A 393 -8.42 34.50 1.18
CA ARG A 393 -9.04 33.49 2.03
C ARG A 393 -9.65 32.38 1.19
N ALA A 394 -10.42 32.72 0.17
CA ALA A 394 -11.07 31.74 -0.68
C ALA A 394 -10.08 30.81 -1.40
N THR A 395 -8.95 31.35 -1.88
CA THR A 395 -7.87 30.56 -2.52
C THR A 395 -7.15 29.64 -1.53
N ARG A 396 -6.92 30.09 -0.29
CA ARG A 396 -6.38 29.23 0.79
C ARG A 396 -7.38 28.15 1.19
N ASP A 397 -8.64 28.49 1.35
CA ASP A 397 -9.69 27.54 1.73
C ASP A 397 -9.87 26.46 0.65
N ALA A 398 -9.82 26.83 -0.63
CA ALA A 398 -9.82 25.89 -1.74
C ALA A 398 -8.61 24.94 -1.70
N ALA A 399 -7.41 25.45 -1.40
CA ALA A 399 -6.20 24.62 -1.28
C ALA A 399 -6.32 23.58 -0.14
N HIS A 400 -6.98 23.93 0.96
CA HIS A 400 -7.23 22.98 2.04
C HIS A 400 -8.36 22.01 1.72
N TRP A 401 -9.42 22.45 1.05
CA TRP A 401 -10.43 21.53 0.53
C TRP A 401 -9.78 20.48 -0.36
N TRP A 402 -8.88 20.88 -1.28
CA TRP A 402 -8.16 19.96 -2.15
C TRP A 402 -7.31 18.97 -1.35
N GLY A 403 -6.52 19.47 -0.40
CA GLY A 403 -5.68 18.63 0.44
C GLY A 403 -6.49 17.61 1.26
N TYR A 404 -7.62 18.02 1.85
CA TYR A 404 -8.51 17.12 2.58
C TYR A 404 -9.31 16.19 1.68
N ALA A 405 -9.67 16.62 0.47
CA ALA A 405 -10.28 15.75 -0.52
C ALA A 405 -9.31 14.63 -0.91
N VAL A 406 -8.06 14.96 -1.25
CA VAL A 406 -7.03 13.97 -1.59
C VAL A 406 -6.77 13.01 -0.43
N LEU A 407 -6.54 13.54 0.78
CA LEU A 407 -6.36 12.70 1.98
C LEU A 407 -7.60 11.87 2.31
N GLY A 408 -8.80 12.41 2.09
CA GLY A 408 -10.08 11.73 2.30
C GLY A 408 -10.29 10.56 1.33
N VAL A 409 -9.94 10.73 0.05
CA VAL A 409 -9.95 9.64 -0.94
C VAL A 409 -8.98 8.52 -0.52
N LEU A 410 -7.77 8.86 -0.11
CA LEU A 410 -6.78 7.88 0.38
C LEU A 410 -7.26 7.18 1.67
N ALA A 411 -7.90 7.91 2.58
CA ALA A 411 -8.45 7.38 3.82
C ALA A 411 -9.61 6.41 3.55
N ILE A 412 -10.58 6.78 2.73
CA ILE A 412 -11.72 5.91 2.35
C ILE A 412 -11.20 4.66 1.67
N HIS A 413 -10.26 4.80 0.72
CA HIS A 413 -9.66 3.66 0.05
C HIS A 413 -8.92 2.76 1.05
N SER A 414 -8.25 3.32 2.06
CA SER A 414 -7.59 2.56 3.14
C SER A 414 -8.55 1.92 4.13
N MET A 415 -9.85 2.26 4.13
CA MET A 415 -10.86 1.57 4.93
C MET A 415 -11.45 0.34 4.21
N LEU A 416 -11.23 0.22 2.90
CA LEU A 416 -11.85 -0.81 2.06
C LEU A 416 -10.81 -1.70 1.36
N GLU A 417 -9.59 -1.18 1.18
CA GLU A 417 -8.37 -1.83 0.70
C GLU A 417 -7.15 -1.22 1.41
N TYR A 418 -5.96 -1.32 0.81
CA TYR A 418 -4.69 -0.98 1.46
C TYR A 418 -3.75 -0.13 0.56
N PRO A 419 -4.21 0.99 -0.04
CA PRO A 419 -3.37 1.83 -0.89
C PRO A 419 -2.14 2.39 -0.15
N LEU A 420 -2.25 2.63 1.16
CA LEU A 420 -1.13 3.14 1.97
C LEU A 420 -0.05 2.10 2.27
N TRP A 421 -0.14 0.90 1.68
CA TRP A 421 0.97 -0.06 1.65
C TRP A 421 1.94 0.23 0.51
N TYR A 422 1.53 1.05 -0.46
CA TYR A 422 2.32 1.36 -1.63
C TYR A 422 3.00 2.72 -1.51
N THR A 423 4.30 2.74 -1.73
CA THR A 423 5.14 3.95 -1.57
C THR A 423 4.60 5.17 -2.31
N TYR A 424 4.06 5.00 -3.53
CA TYR A 424 3.52 6.10 -4.34
C TYR A 424 2.29 6.79 -3.70
N PHE A 425 1.42 6.05 -3.01
CA PHE A 425 0.30 6.64 -2.27
C PHE A 425 0.72 7.20 -0.91
N VAL A 426 1.62 6.50 -0.20
CA VAL A 426 2.24 6.99 1.05
C VAL A 426 2.90 8.34 0.81
N ALA A 427 3.58 8.52 -0.32
CA ALA A 427 4.26 9.76 -0.65
C ALA A 427 3.30 10.94 -0.81
N ILE A 428 2.14 10.74 -1.44
CA ILE A 428 1.08 11.75 -1.55
C ILE A 428 0.55 12.09 -0.15
N ALA A 429 0.17 11.06 0.63
CA ALA A 429 -0.38 11.25 1.97
C ALA A 429 0.60 11.97 2.90
N ALA A 430 1.86 11.55 2.95
CA ALA A 430 2.89 12.08 3.84
C ALA A 430 3.19 13.55 3.55
N ILE A 431 3.41 13.92 2.28
CA ILE A 431 3.62 15.31 1.89
C ILE A 431 2.43 16.18 2.31
N LEU A 432 1.19 15.74 2.06
CA LEU A 432 0.00 16.52 2.39
C LEU A 432 -0.26 16.61 3.89
N LEU A 433 -0.10 15.51 4.63
CA LEU A 433 -0.23 15.51 6.08
C LEU A 433 0.73 16.51 6.73
N GLY A 434 1.99 16.55 6.28
CA GLY A 434 2.97 17.51 6.75
C GLY A 434 2.73 18.94 6.27
N ALA A 435 2.36 19.13 5.00
CA ALA A 435 2.08 20.45 4.44
C ALA A 435 0.85 21.12 5.07
N LEU A 436 -0.13 20.33 5.54
CA LEU A 436 -1.37 20.82 6.14
C LEU A 436 -1.35 20.81 7.68
N ASP A 437 -0.27 20.32 8.30
CA ASP A 437 -0.14 20.35 9.76
C ASP A 437 0.21 21.76 10.24
N GLU A 438 -0.70 22.40 10.95
CA GLU A 438 -0.50 23.73 11.55
C GLU A 438 0.18 23.64 12.93
N THR A 439 0.39 22.44 13.47
CA THR A 439 1.04 22.23 14.76
C THR A 439 2.51 21.87 14.58
N ARG A 440 3.39 22.41 15.44
CA ARG A 440 4.85 22.21 15.31
C ARG A 440 5.54 21.95 16.65
N TYR A 441 6.68 21.26 16.56
CA TYR A 441 7.70 21.19 17.59
C TYR A 441 8.87 22.08 17.18
N SER A 442 9.36 22.92 18.11
CA SER A 442 10.62 23.64 17.93
C SER A 442 11.72 22.83 18.58
N LEU A 443 12.67 22.35 17.79
CA LEU A 443 13.83 21.61 18.28
C LEU A 443 15.10 22.36 17.88
N LYS A 444 16.10 22.41 18.77
CA LYS A 444 17.40 23.05 18.46
C LYS A 444 18.42 21.98 18.10
N LEU A 445 18.29 21.38 16.92
CA LEU A 445 19.16 20.28 16.47
C LEU A 445 20.45 20.75 15.77
N ARG A 446 20.49 22.01 15.28
CA ARG A 446 21.66 22.62 14.62
C ARG A 446 22.30 21.67 13.59
N THR A 447 23.64 21.62 13.53
CA THR A 447 24.40 20.79 12.58
C THR A 447 24.11 19.30 12.69
N ASN A 448 23.79 18.79 13.89
CA ASN A 448 23.58 17.37 14.13
C ASN A 448 22.37 16.84 13.36
N GLY A 449 21.27 17.60 13.31
CA GLY A 449 20.10 17.23 12.53
C GLY A 449 20.38 17.17 11.02
N ARG A 450 21.18 18.12 10.52
CA ARG A 450 21.60 18.13 9.10
C ARG A 450 22.47 16.92 8.76
N LEU A 451 23.43 16.58 9.62
CA LEU A 451 24.30 15.42 9.41
C LEU A 451 23.52 14.11 9.49
N ALA A 452 22.56 14.00 10.44
CA ALA A 452 21.68 12.85 10.53
C ALA A 452 20.86 12.66 9.25
N VAL A 453 20.23 13.73 8.73
CA VAL A 453 19.49 13.62 7.45
C VAL A 453 20.42 13.31 6.29
N ALA A 454 21.62 13.89 6.22
CA ALA A 454 22.59 13.56 5.18
C ALA A 454 22.97 12.06 5.20
N ALA A 455 23.23 11.51 6.40
CA ALA A 455 23.51 10.09 6.58
C ALA A 455 22.31 9.21 6.18
N ILE A 456 21.09 9.59 6.59
CA ILE A 456 19.87 8.86 6.23
C ILE A 456 19.65 8.86 4.71
N LEU A 457 19.86 10.00 4.03
CA LEU A 457 19.70 10.07 2.58
C LEU A 457 20.76 9.24 1.84
N LEU A 458 22.02 9.28 2.30
CA LEU A 458 23.08 8.45 1.74
C LEU A 458 22.78 6.95 1.91
N LEU A 459 22.41 6.54 3.13
CA LEU A 459 21.99 5.15 3.41
C LEU A 459 20.75 4.78 2.61
N GLY A 460 19.78 5.68 2.46
CA GLY A 460 18.60 5.48 1.63
C GLY A 460 18.95 5.21 0.16
N LEU A 461 19.88 5.97 -0.42
CA LEU A 461 20.37 5.72 -1.79
C LEU A 461 21.08 4.37 -1.91
N VAL A 462 21.93 4.03 -0.95
CA VAL A 462 22.62 2.72 -0.92
C VAL A 462 21.61 1.58 -0.82
N THR A 463 20.62 1.70 0.06
CA THR A 463 19.55 0.70 0.21
C THR A 463 18.71 0.57 -1.06
N LEU A 464 18.39 1.67 -1.74
CA LEU A 464 17.68 1.62 -3.02
C LEU A 464 18.50 0.93 -4.11
N ALA A 465 19.81 1.17 -4.17
CA ALA A 465 20.69 0.49 -5.10
C ALA A 465 20.77 -1.02 -4.79
N GLN A 466 20.89 -1.40 -3.51
CA GLN A 466 20.90 -2.80 -3.07
C GLN A 466 19.56 -3.50 -3.37
N LEU A 467 18.42 -2.85 -3.09
CA LEU A 467 17.09 -3.38 -3.39
C LEU A 467 16.92 -3.59 -4.90
N HIS A 468 17.34 -2.63 -5.73
CA HIS A 468 17.26 -2.76 -7.19
C HIS A 468 18.07 -3.95 -7.68
N ASN A 469 19.32 -4.05 -7.25
CA ASN A 469 20.20 -5.16 -7.63
C ASN A 469 19.66 -6.51 -7.12
N GLY A 470 19.25 -6.57 -5.86
CA GLY A 470 18.66 -7.76 -5.25
C GLY A 470 17.40 -8.22 -5.96
N TYR A 471 16.51 -7.31 -6.32
CA TYR A 471 15.30 -7.65 -7.10
C TYR A 471 15.66 -8.15 -8.50
N ARG A 472 16.64 -7.53 -9.18
CA ARG A 472 17.09 -7.99 -10.52
C ARG A 472 17.67 -9.39 -10.47
N VAL A 473 18.51 -9.68 -9.48
CA VAL A 473 19.06 -11.03 -9.25
C VAL A 473 17.92 -12.01 -8.95
N LEU A 474 17.01 -11.66 -8.04
CA LEU A 474 15.86 -12.51 -7.69
C LEU A 474 14.99 -12.81 -8.91
N GLN A 475 14.67 -11.80 -9.70
CA GLN A 475 13.89 -11.92 -10.93
C GLN A 475 14.57 -12.84 -11.95
N GLN A 476 15.86 -12.64 -12.21
CA GLN A 476 16.62 -13.48 -13.14
C GLN A 476 16.69 -14.92 -12.65
N THR A 477 16.91 -15.10 -11.34
CA THR A 477 17.01 -16.42 -10.70
C THR A 477 15.70 -17.19 -10.81
N LEU A 478 14.56 -16.53 -10.56
CA LEU A 478 13.23 -17.15 -10.66
C LEU A 478 12.75 -17.35 -12.10
N ALA A 479 13.42 -16.74 -13.08
CA ALA A 479 13.15 -16.96 -14.50
C ALA A 479 13.92 -18.16 -15.09
N ILE A 480 14.80 -18.80 -14.31
CA ILE A 480 15.52 -20.01 -14.75
C ILE A 480 14.55 -21.19 -14.71
N TYR A 481 14.35 -21.83 -15.86
CA TYR A 481 13.59 -23.08 -15.99
C TYR A 481 14.57 -24.23 -16.25
N PRO A 482 14.77 -25.15 -15.29
CA PRO A 482 15.59 -26.34 -15.50
C PRO A 482 14.97 -27.22 -16.59
N GLU A 483 15.79 -27.75 -17.51
CA GLU A 483 15.31 -28.64 -18.59
C GLU A 483 14.84 -30.00 -18.07
N SER A 484 15.40 -30.44 -16.93
CA SER A 484 15.01 -31.66 -16.24
C SER A 484 15.24 -31.50 -14.73
N ARG A 485 14.77 -32.48 -13.93
CA ARG A 485 15.02 -32.51 -12.48
C ARG A 485 16.50 -32.73 -12.12
N ASP A 486 17.29 -33.25 -13.05
CA ASP A 486 18.70 -33.58 -12.86
C ASP A 486 19.63 -32.52 -13.49
N ASP A 487 19.09 -31.38 -13.93
CA ASP A 487 19.87 -30.22 -14.37
C ASP A 487 20.54 -29.53 -13.17
N HIS A 488 21.57 -30.20 -12.64
CA HIS A 488 22.34 -29.75 -11.48
C HIS A 488 22.97 -28.37 -11.71
N ALA A 489 23.31 -28.03 -12.96
CA ALA A 489 23.87 -26.73 -13.29
C ALA A 489 22.83 -25.61 -13.14
N ALA A 490 21.60 -25.79 -13.64
CA ALA A 490 20.52 -24.83 -13.44
C ALA A 490 20.13 -24.72 -11.96
N LEU A 491 20.02 -25.84 -11.25
CA LEU A 491 19.71 -25.86 -9.82
C LEU A 491 20.77 -25.16 -8.97
N ALA A 492 22.07 -25.35 -9.29
CA ALA A 492 23.15 -24.63 -8.64
C ALA A 492 23.05 -23.11 -8.87
N ARG A 493 22.82 -22.67 -10.12
CA ARG A 493 22.61 -21.24 -10.43
C ARG A 493 21.42 -20.65 -9.68
N ILE A 494 20.30 -21.40 -9.59
CA ILE A 494 19.13 -20.98 -8.82
C ILE A 494 19.50 -20.79 -7.36
N ARG A 495 20.13 -21.80 -6.74
CA ARG A 495 20.54 -21.75 -5.33
C ARG A 495 21.49 -20.59 -5.06
N ASP A 496 22.50 -20.41 -5.90
CA ASP A 496 23.52 -19.38 -5.71
C ASP A 496 22.92 -17.97 -5.87
N GLY A 497 22.01 -17.79 -6.82
CA GLY A 497 21.24 -16.56 -7.00
C GLY A 497 20.36 -16.23 -5.78
N LEU A 498 19.64 -17.22 -5.25
CA LEU A 498 18.82 -17.03 -4.04
C LEU A 498 19.67 -16.71 -2.80
N LEU A 499 20.83 -17.36 -2.64
CA LEU A 499 21.78 -17.05 -1.56
C LEU A 499 22.37 -15.65 -1.69
N ALA A 500 22.64 -15.18 -2.90
CA ALA A 500 23.09 -13.80 -3.14
C ALA A 500 22.03 -12.77 -2.72
N VAL A 501 20.76 -13.02 -3.04
CA VAL A 501 19.63 -12.17 -2.60
C VAL A 501 19.48 -12.19 -1.08
N HIS A 502 19.55 -13.38 -0.47
CA HIS A 502 19.44 -13.55 0.98
C HIS A 502 20.53 -12.82 1.77
N ARG A 503 21.78 -12.80 1.27
CA ARG A 503 22.91 -12.14 1.95
C ARG A 503 23.03 -10.65 1.65
N GLY A 504 22.60 -10.20 0.48
CA GLY A 504 22.94 -8.90 -0.08
C GLY A 504 21.78 -7.91 -0.21
N SER A 505 20.56 -8.26 0.21
CA SER A 505 19.40 -7.40 0.04
C SER A 505 18.37 -7.58 1.17
N LEU A 506 17.49 -6.58 1.34
CA LEU A 506 16.33 -6.66 2.26
C LEU A 506 15.18 -7.54 1.73
N LEU A 507 15.48 -8.45 0.79
CA LEU A 507 14.52 -9.37 0.17
C LEU A 507 14.73 -10.81 0.63
N SER A 508 15.42 -11.04 1.76
CA SER A 508 15.66 -12.38 2.27
C SER A 508 14.39 -13.24 2.44
N PRO A 509 13.21 -12.73 2.85
CA PRO A 509 12.01 -13.57 2.94
C PRO A 509 11.56 -14.07 1.56
N ASN A 510 11.74 -13.25 0.51
CA ASN A 510 11.40 -13.61 -0.87
C ASN A 510 12.38 -14.62 -1.48
N ALA A 511 13.62 -14.67 -0.97
CA ALA A 511 14.61 -15.67 -1.36
C ALA A 511 14.47 -16.97 -0.56
N GLU A 512 14.15 -16.89 0.74
CA GLU A 512 13.96 -18.07 1.60
C GLU A 512 12.73 -18.90 1.19
N LEU A 513 11.66 -18.27 0.68
CA LEU A 513 10.47 -18.99 0.21
C LEU A 513 10.78 -20.06 -0.87
N PRO A 514 11.39 -19.72 -2.02
CA PRO A 514 11.78 -20.73 -3.02
C PRO A 514 12.89 -21.67 -2.53
N LEU A 515 13.79 -21.22 -1.64
CA LEU A 515 14.78 -22.11 -0.99
C LEU A 515 14.10 -23.19 -0.13
N SER A 516 13.07 -22.81 0.64
CA SER A 516 12.24 -23.75 1.39
C SER A 516 11.56 -24.76 0.48
N GLY A 517 11.18 -24.35 -0.74
CA GLY A 517 10.68 -25.22 -1.80
C GLY A 517 11.63 -26.36 -2.19
N GLN A 518 12.94 -26.20 -2.00
CA GLN A 518 13.98 -27.16 -2.36
C GLN A 518 14.35 -28.12 -1.21
N ILE A 519 13.73 -27.99 -0.04
CA ILE A 519 14.01 -28.85 1.11
C ILE A 519 13.57 -30.29 0.79
N VAL A 520 14.53 -31.21 0.87
CA VAL A 520 14.26 -32.66 0.94
C VAL A 520 14.05 -33.06 2.40
N VAL A 521 12.91 -33.67 2.70
CA VAL A 521 12.59 -34.19 4.03
C VAL A 521 13.41 -35.46 4.29
N ASN A 522 14.40 -35.35 5.17
CA ASN A 522 15.24 -36.44 5.69
C ASN A 522 15.98 -35.93 6.95
N GLY A 523 16.72 -36.82 7.62
CA GLY A 523 17.48 -36.47 8.83
C GLY A 523 18.68 -35.53 8.62
N GLU A 524 19.13 -35.31 7.38
CA GLU A 524 20.30 -34.47 7.09
C GLU A 524 20.00 -32.99 7.37
N ARG A 525 20.81 -32.36 8.24
CA ARG A 525 20.69 -30.95 8.64
C ARG A 525 19.25 -30.57 9.06
N LEU A 526 18.54 -31.52 9.69
CA LEU A 526 17.12 -31.41 9.98
C LEU A 526 16.75 -30.15 10.79
N ARG A 527 17.56 -29.80 11.81
CA ARG A 527 17.34 -28.57 12.60
C ARG A 527 17.38 -27.30 11.75
N GLU A 528 18.28 -27.23 10.76
CA GLU A 528 18.37 -26.08 9.86
C GLU A 528 17.16 -26.02 8.93
N LYS A 529 16.74 -27.17 8.38
CA LYS A 529 15.55 -27.29 7.53
C LYS A 529 14.28 -26.88 8.28
N LEU A 530 14.12 -27.35 9.52
CA LEU A 530 13.03 -26.97 10.42
C LEU A 530 13.05 -25.46 10.70
N SER A 531 14.21 -24.91 11.06
CA SER A 531 14.36 -23.47 11.35
C SER A 531 13.98 -22.60 10.14
N LEU A 532 14.49 -22.95 8.95
CA LEU A 532 14.17 -22.27 7.70
C LEU A 532 12.67 -22.37 7.38
N ASN A 533 12.11 -23.59 7.33
CA ASN A 533 10.71 -23.78 6.96
C ASN A 533 9.75 -23.13 7.97
N THR A 534 10.10 -23.13 9.26
CA THR A 534 9.33 -22.43 10.31
C THR A 534 9.31 -20.92 10.09
N ARG A 535 10.46 -20.31 9.77
CA ARG A 535 10.51 -18.87 9.44
C ARG A 535 9.72 -18.55 8.17
N VAL A 536 9.88 -19.35 7.11
CA VAL A 536 9.10 -19.20 5.87
C VAL A 536 7.61 -19.31 6.14
N MET A 537 7.18 -20.26 6.97
CA MET A 537 5.78 -20.44 7.35
C MET A 537 5.22 -19.21 8.08
N ARG A 538 6.00 -18.55 8.94
CA ARG A 538 5.55 -17.28 9.58
C ARG A 538 5.45 -16.10 8.61
N PHE A 539 6.11 -16.16 7.45
CA PHE A 539 6.00 -15.13 6.41
C PHE A 539 4.91 -15.44 5.39
N MET A 540 4.85 -16.70 4.94
CA MET A 540 4.01 -17.15 3.84
C MET A 540 3.56 -18.60 4.12
N PRO A 541 2.55 -18.80 4.99
CA PRO A 541 2.09 -20.13 5.40
C PRO A 541 1.23 -20.80 4.32
N ILE A 542 1.73 -20.94 3.10
CA ILE A 542 1.04 -21.62 2.00
C ILE A 542 1.09 -23.15 2.17
N GLY A 543 0.17 -23.88 1.53
CA GLY A 543 0.04 -25.34 1.67
C GLY A 543 1.35 -26.11 1.53
N ALA A 544 2.16 -25.83 0.50
CA ALA A 544 3.44 -26.50 0.30
C ALA A 544 4.41 -26.33 1.49
N VAL A 545 4.36 -25.19 2.19
CA VAL A 545 5.21 -24.88 3.35
C VAL A 545 4.67 -25.56 4.61
N THR A 546 3.35 -25.53 4.82
CA THR A 546 2.71 -26.06 6.04
C THR A 546 2.69 -27.59 6.04
N TYR A 547 2.42 -28.23 4.91
CA TYR A 547 2.57 -29.68 4.79
C TYR A 547 4.01 -30.14 4.99
N ARG A 548 4.98 -29.41 4.41
CA ARG A 548 6.39 -29.71 4.63
C ARG A 548 6.79 -29.55 6.10
N GLN A 549 6.23 -28.56 6.80
CA GLN A 549 6.47 -28.38 8.23
C GLN A 549 6.04 -29.62 9.02
N ALA A 550 4.85 -30.18 8.74
CA ALA A 550 4.38 -31.40 9.38
C ALA A 550 5.34 -32.59 9.14
N MET A 551 5.80 -32.76 7.90
CA MET A 551 6.75 -33.82 7.54
C MET A 551 8.11 -33.64 8.22
N LEU A 552 8.62 -32.41 8.31
CA LEU A 552 9.88 -32.12 9.01
C LEU A 552 9.77 -32.34 10.52
N LEU A 553 8.63 -32.03 11.14
CA LEU A 553 8.38 -32.31 12.56
C LEU A 553 8.34 -33.81 12.83
N ALA A 554 7.72 -34.59 11.94
CA ALA A 554 7.69 -36.05 12.05
C ALA A 554 9.08 -36.66 11.93
N GLN A 555 9.88 -36.19 10.97
CA GLN A 555 11.28 -36.60 10.82
C GLN A 555 12.13 -36.32 12.08
N ASP A 556 11.77 -35.29 12.85
CA ASP A 556 12.46 -34.91 14.10
C ASP A 556 11.93 -35.66 15.32
N GLY A 557 11.03 -36.63 15.13
CA GLY A 557 10.40 -37.40 16.19
C GLY A 557 9.27 -36.66 16.93
N GLN A 558 8.91 -35.45 16.51
CA GLN A 558 7.88 -34.62 17.13
C GLN A 558 6.47 -34.97 16.62
N GLN A 559 6.05 -36.23 16.82
CA GLN A 559 4.87 -36.82 16.19
C GLN A 559 3.56 -36.08 16.51
N GLU A 560 3.36 -35.66 17.77
CA GLU A 560 2.15 -34.93 18.17
C GLU A 560 2.06 -33.55 17.48
N GLN A 561 3.18 -32.84 17.37
CA GLN A 561 3.22 -31.56 16.66
C GLN A 561 3.04 -31.74 15.15
N ALA A 562 3.60 -32.83 14.59
CA ALA A 562 3.42 -33.18 13.19
C ALA A 562 1.95 -33.44 12.86
N ARG A 563 1.24 -34.20 13.70
CA ARG A 563 -0.21 -34.46 13.55
C ARG A 563 -1.02 -33.16 13.61
N SER A 564 -0.78 -32.31 14.62
CA SER A 564 -1.47 -31.03 14.76
C SER A 564 -1.25 -30.11 13.55
N MET A 565 0.00 -29.98 13.10
CA MET A 565 0.33 -29.18 11.91
C MET A 565 -0.28 -29.76 10.64
N LEU A 566 -0.30 -31.09 10.49
CA LEU A 566 -0.88 -31.75 9.33
C LEU A 566 -2.39 -31.55 9.25
N GLU A 567 -3.09 -31.73 10.38
CA GLU A 567 -4.52 -31.46 10.47
C GLU A 567 -4.81 -30.01 10.08
N GLN A 568 -4.11 -29.06 10.70
CA GLN A 568 -4.25 -27.64 10.37
C GLN A 568 -4.01 -27.35 8.88
N ALA A 569 -2.99 -27.96 8.27
CA ALA A 569 -2.70 -27.82 6.85
C ALA A 569 -3.81 -28.40 5.96
N ILE A 570 -4.39 -29.56 6.31
CA ILE A 570 -5.53 -30.16 5.60
C ILE A 570 -6.74 -29.24 5.61
N TRP A 571 -7.11 -28.73 6.78
CA TRP A 571 -8.27 -27.84 6.92
C TRP A 571 -8.08 -26.49 6.22
N SER A 572 -6.83 -26.01 6.11
CA SER A 572 -6.52 -24.72 5.49
C SER A 572 -6.29 -24.82 3.97
N TYR A 573 -5.72 -25.94 3.48
CA TYR A 573 -5.29 -26.12 2.10
C TYR A 573 -5.71 -27.47 1.50
N PRO A 574 -7.02 -27.80 1.53
CA PRO A 574 -7.53 -29.11 1.10
C PRO A 574 -7.15 -29.46 -0.35
N ASN A 575 -7.12 -28.46 -1.24
CA ASN A 575 -6.75 -28.65 -2.64
C ASN A 575 -5.28 -29.07 -2.83
N GLY A 576 -4.40 -28.73 -1.89
CA GLY A 576 -2.99 -29.11 -1.91
C GLY A 576 -2.69 -30.48 -1.31
N PHE A 577 -3.68 -31.12 -0.67
CA PHE A 577 -3.45 -32.35 0.06
C PHE A 577 -3.06 -33.53 -0.84
N ALA A 578 -3.55 -33.60 -2.09
CA ALA A 578 -3.22 -34.69 -2.99
C ALA A 578 -1.71 -34.82 -3.27
N ASP A 579 -1.02 -33.68 -3.43
CA ASP A 579 0.44 -33.65 -3.57
C ASP A 579 1.14 -34.04 -2.27
N ALA A 580 0.69 -33.48 -1.14
CA ALA A 580 1.22 -33.79 0.18
C ALA A 580 1.09 -35.28 0.53
N ARG A 581 -0.05 -35.90 0.20
CA ARG A 581 -0.31 -37.34 0.40
C ARG A 581 0.65 -38.21 -0.40
N ARG A 582 0.92 -37.86 -1.67
CA ARG A 582 1.91 -38.58 -2.49
C ARG A 582 3.31 -38.50 -1.89
N GLN A 583 3.72 -37.32 -1.43
CA GLN A 583 5.01 -37.13 -0.77
C GLN A 583 5.09 -37.92 0.53
N LEU A 584 4.05 -37.87 1.35
CA LEU A 584 3.99 -38.58 2.63
C LEU A 584 4.01 -40.11 2.45
N ALA A 585 3.32 -40.64 1.44
CA ALA A 585 3.38 -42.06 1.10
C ALA A 585 4.80 -42.49 0.69
N THR A 586 5.47 -41.69 -0.15
CA THR A 586 6.86 -41.94 -0.54
C THR A 586 7.82 -41.91 0.66
N LEU A 587 7.57 -41.04 1.64
CA LEU A 587 8.34 -40.98 2.88
C LEU A 587 8.08 -42.18 3.78
N ALA A 588 6.82 -42.62 3.91
CA ALA A 588 6.45 -43.80 4.70
C ALA A 588 7.04 -45.11 4.13
N GLU A 589 7.18 -45.21 2.81
CA GLU A 589 7.88 -46.33 2.16
C GLU A 589 9.38 -46.38 2.52
N LYS A 590 10.01 -45.21 2.72
CA LYS A 590 11.46 -45.08 2.99
C LYS A 590 11.80 -45.08 4.47
N ASP A 591 10.91 -44.56 5.30
CA ASP A 591 11.08 -44.33 6.74
C ASP A 591 9.73 -44.55 7.44
N SER A 592 9.35 -45.83 7.56
CA SER A 592 8.06 -46.23 8.12
C SER A 592 7.91 -45.84 9.59
N GLU A 593 9.01 -45.76 10.33
CA GLU A 593 9.03 -45.42 11.75
C GLU A 593 8.47 -44.01 11.98
N HIS A 594 8.87 -43.04 11.15
CA HIS A 594 8.46 -41.66 11.33
C HIS A 594 7.15 -41.29 10.62
N PHE A 595 6.80 -41.96 9.52
CA PHE A 595 5.74 -41.47 8.61
C PHE A 595 4.51 -42.37 8.45
N SER A 596 4.57 -43.67 8.74
CA SER A 596 3.41 -44.57 8.51
C SER A 596 2.18 -44.17 9.33
N ALA A 597 2.37 -43.92 10.63
CA ALA A 597 1.29 -43.48 11.52
C ALA A 597 0.78 -42.06 11.16
N LEU A 598 1.65 -41.20 10.62
CA LEU A 598 1.25 -39.87 10.17
C LEU A 598 0.43 -39.94 8.88
N LEU A 599 0.76 -40.85 7.94
CA LEU A 599 0.00 -41.08 6.72
C LEU A 599 -1.41 -41.59 7.03
N GLU A 600 -1.53 -42.56 7.93
CA GLU A 600 -2.83 -43.08 8.37
C GLU A 600 -3.70 -41.97 8.97
N PHE A 601 -3.12 -41.18 9.88
CA PHE A 601 -3.78 -40.00 10.44
C PHE A 601 -4.21 -39.01 9.36
N ALA A 602 -3.36 -38.73 8.37
CA ALA A 602 -3.66 -37.82 7.27
C ALA A 602 -4.90 -38.27 6.46
N LEU A 603 -4.98 -39.57 6.15
CA LEU A 603 -6.10 -40.15 5.40
C LEU A 603 -7.41 -40.06 6.20
N GLN A 604 -7.36 -40.32 7.50
CA GLN A 604 -8.51 -40.14 8.38
C GLN A 604 -8.99 -38.69 8.38
N LYS A 605 -8.07 -37.72 8.54
CA LYS A 605 -8.41 -36.30 8.55
C LYS A 605 -8.92 -35.77 7.22
N GLU A 606 -8.44 -36.28 6.10
CA GLU A 606 -9.02 -35.97 4.79
C GLU A 606 -10.48 -36.46 4.69
N GLN A 607 -10.77 -37.66 5.18
CA GLN A 607 -12.14 -38.17 5.19
C GLN A 607 -13.06 -37.36 6.10
N GLU A 608 -12.57 -36.98 7.30
CA GLU A 608 -13.29 -36.10 8.22
C GLU A 608 -13.61 -34.75 7.56
N TYR A 609 -12.62 -34.12 6.92
CA TYR A 609 -12.80 -32.87 6.17
C TYR A 609 -13.86 -33.02 5.07
N ARG A 610 -13.75 -34.06 4.23
CA ARG A 610 -14.71 -34.31 3.15
C ARG A 610 -16.13 -34.49 3.69
N ARG A 611 -16.30 -35.24 4.78
CA ARG A 611 -17.61 -35.41 5.43
C ARG A 611 -18.15 -34.08 5.93
N ALA A 612 -17.33 -33.28 6.60
CA ALA A 612 -17.74 -31.97 7.13
C ALA A 612 -18.21 -31.02 6.02
N VAL A 613 -17.52 -31.00 4.87
CA VAL A 613 -17.90 -30.16 3.72
C VAL A 613 -19.17 -30.68 3.02
N HIS A 614 -19.38 -32.00 2.94
CA HIS A 614 -20.58 -32.58 2.34
C HIS A 614 -21.85 -32.43 3.20
N HIS A 615 -21.70 -32.13 4.49
CA HIS A 615 -22.82 -31.92 5.44
C HIS A 615 -23.12 -30.43 5.71
N GLN A 616 -22.38 -29.49 5.12
CA GLN A 616 -22.68 -28.05 5.08
C GLN A 616 -23.43 -27.70 3.79
#